data_AF-W0Q4W4-F1
#
_entry.id   AF-W0Q4W4-F1
#
_cell.length_a   1.000
_cell.length_b   1.000
_cell.length_c   1.000
_cell.angle_alpha   90.00
_cell.angle_beta   90.00
_cell.angle_gamma   90.00
#
_symmetry.space_group_name_H-M   'P 1'
#
loop_
_entity.id
_entity.type
_entity.pdbx_description
1 polymer ?
#
loop_
_entity_poly.entity_id
_entity_poly.type
_entity_poly.pdbx_seq_one_letter_code
_entity_poly.pdbx_strand_id
1 'polypeptide(L)'
;MLLSSCVVPVTPTGQAGIPMPIIIGVSDPLDSKEVHICTLKPFTQEYRSEHSSRGRAKLNVQKQCRANHSEMFCEEKDIVCKTYD
;
A
#
# COMPACT_ATOMS: atom_id res chain seq x y z
N MET A 1 -22.12 8.40 -26.25
CA MET A 1 -20.98 7.47 -26.32
C MET A 1 -21.23 6.34 -25.33
N LEU A 2 -21.76 5.20 -25.79
CA LEU A 2 -21.97 4.02 -24.94
C LEU A 2 -20.71 3.16 -24.98
N LEU A 3 -20.01 3.05 -23.85
CA LEU A 3 -18.90 2.12 -23.70
C LEU A 3 -19.47 0.72 -23.49
N SER A 4 -19.34 -0.13 -24.51
CA SER A 4 -19.69 -1.56 -24.45
C SER A 4 -18.55 -2.33 -23.79
N SER A 5 -18.84 -3.01 -22.68
CA SER A 5 -17.89 -3.88 -21.98
C SER A 5 -18.08 -5.32 -22.45
N CYS A 6 -17.02 -5.96 -22.95
CA CYS A 6 -17.03 -7.37 -23.30
C CYS A 6 -16.81 -8.22 -22.04
N VAL A 7 -17.80 -9.03 -21.68
CA VAL A 7 -17.67 -10.06 -20.64
C VAL A 7 -17.21 -11.35 -21.30
N VAL A 8 -16.09 -11.91 -20.86
CA VAL A 8 -15.58 -13.20 -21.34
C VAL A 8 -16.08 -14.30 -20.40
N PRO A 9 -16.79 -15.34 -20.89
CA PRO A 9 -17.21 -16.43 -20.03
C PRO A 9 -16.03 -17.38 -19.79
N VAL A 10 -15.68 -17.59 -18.52
CA VAL A 10 -14.77 -18.67 -18.11
C VAL A 10 -15.61 -19.93 -17.89
N THR A 11 -15.40 -20.94 -18.73
CA THR A 11 -16.04 -22.26 -18.59
C THR A 11 -15.31 -23.04 -17.49
N PRO A 12 -15.97 -23.44 -16.38
CA PRO A 12 -15.32 -24.29 -15.40
C PRO A 12 -15.39 -25.74 -15.88
N THR A 13 -14.25 -26.27 -16.30
CA THR A 13 -14.05 -27.71 -16.52
C THR A 13 -14.22 -28.42 -15.19
N GLY A 14 -15.13 -29.39 -15.15
CA GLY A 14 -15.53 -30.09 -13.93
C GLY A 14 -14.36 -30.73 -13.20
N GLN A 15 -14.16 -30.28 -11.96
CA GLN A 15 -13.62 -31.05 -10.85
C GLN A 15 -14.14 -30.36 -9.59
N ALA A 16 -14.87 -31.11 -8.76
CA ALA A 16 -15.38 -30.65 -7.48
C ALA A 16 -14.21 -30.39 -6.53
N GLY A 17 -13.55 -29.25 -6.69
CA GLY A 17 -12.56 -28.72 -5.78
C GLY A 17 -13.29 -28.04 -4.63
N ILE A 18 -13.22 -28.63 -3.46
CA ILE A 18 -13.57 -27.96 -2.20
C ILE A 18 -12.76 -26.65 -2.18
N PRO A 19 -13.37 -25.46 -2.04
CA PRO A 19 -12.61 -24.23 -2.02
C PRO A 19 -11.71 -24.23 -0.78
N MET A 20 -10.41 -24.47 -0.98
CA MET A 20 -9.43 -24.26 0.07
C MET A 20 -9.28 -22.75 0.27
N PRO A 21 -9.46 -22.23 1.49
CA PRO A 21 -9.17 -20.83 1.75
C PRO A 21 -7.68 -20.59 1.52
N ILE A 22 -7.34 -19.58 0.73
CA ILE A 22 -5.98 -19.06 0.64
C ILE A 22 -5.71 -18.35 1.97
N ILE A 23 -5.12 -19.06 2.92
CA ILE A 23 -4.56 -18.43 4.10
C ILE A 23 -3.28 -17.74 3.62
N ILE A 24 -3.36 -16.43 3.41
CA ILE A 24 -2.15 -15.59 3.32
C ILE A 24 -1.55 -15.68 4.72
N GLY A 25 -0.63 -16.62 4.91
CA GLY A 25 0.19 -16.70 6.11
C GLY A 25 1.02 -15.44 6.17
N VAL A 26 0.55 -14.43 6.90
CA VAL A 26 1.45 -13.45 7.49
C VAL A 26 2.20 -14.24 8.54
N SER A 27 3.32 -14.83 8.14
CA SER A 27 4.31 -15.33 9.09
C SER A 27 4.84 -14.10 9.80
N ASP A 28 4.18 -13.68 10.88
CA ASP A 28 4.73 -12.70 11.81
C ASP A 28 5.94 -13.39 12.49
N PRO A 29 7.18 -12.99 12.19
CA PRO A 29 8.29 -13.41 13.02
C PRO A 29 8.12 -12.67 14.36
N LEU A 30 8.05 -13.45 15.43
CA LEU A 30 8.17 -12.94 16.80
C LEU A 30 9.44 -12.06 16.92
N ASP A 31 9.26 -10.88 17.50
CA ASP A 31 10.29 -10.05 18.17
C ASP A 31 11.41 -9.42 17.32
N SER A 32 11.03 -8.79 16.21
CA SER A 32 11.61 -7.50 15.82
C SER A 32 10.46 -6.53 15.60
N LYS A 33 10.29 -5.53 16.48
CA LYS A 33 9.27 -4.49 16.26
C LYS A 33 9.81 -3.53 15.20
N GLU A 34 9.98 -4.01 13.99
CA GLU A 34 10.45 -3.19 12.89
C GLU A 34 9.50 -2.00 12.72
N VAL A 35 10.00 -0.80 13.05
CA VAL A 35 9.25 0.44 12.87
C VAL A 35 9.74 1.08 11.58
N HIS A 36 8.82 1.25 10.63
CA HIS A 36 9.10 1.99 9.41
C HIS A 36 8.66 3.44 9.59
N ILE A 37 9.62 4.35 9.49
CA ILE A 37 9.40 5.79 9.51
C ILE A 37 9.56 6.29 8.08
N CYS A 38 8.46 6.77 7.50
CA CYS A 38 8.48 7.42 6.20
C CYS A 38 8.36 8.93 6.34
N THR A 39 9.05 9.68 5.48
CA THR A 39 9.01 11.13 5.41
C THR A 39 8.90 11.62 3.96
N LEU A 40 8.24 12.76 3.78
CA LEU A 40 8.10 13.45 2.51
C LEU A 40 8.17 14.95 2.79
N LYS A 41 9.06 15.65 2.07
CA LYS A 41 9.31 17.07 2.31
C LYS A 41 9.09 17.89 1.04
N PRO A 42 7.83 18.21 0.69
CA PRO A 42 7.56 19.15 -0.37
C PRO A 42 7.85 20.57 0.15
N PHE A 43 8.72 21.30 -0.56
CA PHE A 43 9.08 22.67 -0.21
C PHE A 43 9.61 22.82 1.23
N THR A 44 8.92 23.59 2.07
CA THR A 44 9.30 23.90 3.46
C THR A 44 8.61 23.02 4.50
N GLN A 45 7.59 22.25 4.10
CA GLN A 45 6.81 21.42 5.03
C GLN A 45 7.31 19.97 4.98
N GLU A 46 7.38 19.33 6.15
CA GLU A 46 7.76 17.93 6.27
C GLU A 46 6.59 17.11 6.83
N TYR A 47 6.23 16.05 6.11
CA TYR A 47 5.23 15.07 6.52
C TYR A 47 5.92 13.80 6.96
N ARG A 48 5.48 13.23 8.09
CA ARG A 48 6.08 12.05 8.70
C ARG A 48 5.01 11.09 9.20
N SER A 49 5.24 9.80 9.00
CA SER A 49 4.40 8.75 9.58
C SER A 49 5.26 7.53 9.93
N GLU A 50 4.89 6.89 11.02
CA GLU A 50 5.52 5.67 11.51
C GLU A 50 4.50 4.55 11.62
N HIS A 51 4.90 3.34 11.22
CA HIS A 51 4.07 2.15 11.33
C HIS A 51 4.93 0.89 11.26
N SER A 52 4.47 -0.20 11.88
CA SER A 52 5.01 -1.56 11.68
C SER A 52 4.90 -2.10 10.24
N SER A 53 4.26 -1.36 9.33
CA SER A 53 4.08 -1.74 7.94
C SER A 53 4.56 -0.58 7.07
N ARG A 54 5.61 -0.83 6.28
CA ARG A 54 6.21 0.18 5.41
C ARG A 54 5.18 0.80 4.46
N GLY A 55 4.28 -0.01 3.91
CA GLY A 55 3.21 0.46 3.02
C GLY A 55 2.25 1.41 3.70
N ARG A 56 1.84 1.12 4.95
CA ARG A 56 0.93 2.00 5.71
C ARG A 56 1.61 3.31 6.10
N ALA A 57 2.87 3.27 6.54
CA ALA A 57 3.64 4.48 6.82
C ALA A 57 3.74 5.38 5.57
N LYS A 58 4.07 4.80 4.42
CA LYS A 58 4.18 5.51 3.14
C LYS A 58 2.86 6.14 2.70
N LEU A 59 1.77 5.38 2.71
CA LEU A 59 0.43 5.85 2.34
C LEU A 59 -0.03 7.01 3.23
N ASN A 60 0.24 6.94 4.54
CA ASN A 60 -0.15 7.98 5.48
C ASN A 60 0.58 9.30 5.19
N VAL A 61 1.90 9.25 4.95
CA VAL A 61 2.68 10.45 4.55
C VAL A 61 2.12 11.06 3.27
N GLN A 62 1.84 10.22 2.27
CA GLN A 62 1.29 10.69 1.00
C GLN A 62 -0.07 11.38 1.17
N LYS A 63 -0.95 10.80 1.98
CA LYS A 63 -2.26 11.40 2.30
C LYS A 63 -2.12 12.73 3.02
N GLN A 64 -1.21 12.83 3.99
CA GLN A 64 -0.95 14.09 4.70
C GLN A 64 -0.48 15.18 3.73
N CYS A 65 0.41 14.86 2.79
CA CYS A 65 0.85 15.80 1.76
C CYS A 65 -0.30 16.24 0.85
N ARG A 66 -1.10 15.29 0.35
CA ARG A 66 -2.22 15.56 -0.57
C ARG A 66 -3.35 16.37 0.07
N ALA A 67 -3.40 16.45 1.39
CA ALA A 67 -4.36 17.31 2.10
C ALA A 67 -4.03 18.81 1.93
N ASN A 68 -2.77 19.17 1.68
CA ASN A 68 -2.32 20.56 1.59
C ASN A 68 -1.74 20.92 0.21
N HIS A 69 -1.36 19.93 -0.59
CA HIS A 69 -0.72 20.12 -1.89
C HIS A 69 -1.34 19.24 -2.97
N SER A 70 -1.16 19.66 -4.23
CA SER A 70 -1.52 18.84 -5.39
C SER A 70 -0.71 17.55 -5.46
N GLU A 71 -1.30 16.51 -6.07
CA GLU A 71 -0.69 15.18 -6.21
C GLU A 71 0.70 15.20 -6.84
N MET A 72 0.96 16.16 -7.74
CA MET A 72 2.26 16.36 -8.41
C MET A 72 3.43 16.63 -7.46
N PHE A 73 3.16 17.08 -6.22
CA PHE A 73 4.18 17.33 -5.19
C PHE A 73 4.24 16.23 -4.14
N CYS A 74 3.33 15.25 -4.22
CA CYS A 74 3.15 14.18 -3.25
C CYS A 74 3.39 12.81 -3.90
N GLU A 75 4.30 12.77 -4.87
CA GLU A 75 4.59 11.55 -5.61
C GLU A 75 5.28 10.53 -4.71
N GLU A 76 4.91 9.26 -4.92
CA GLU A 76 5.37 8.18 -4.07
C GLU A 76 6.90 7.98 -4.13
N LYS A 77 7.52 8.35 -5.27
CA LYS A 77 8.98 8.26 -5.49
C LYS A 77 9.79 9.20 -4.60
N ASP A 78 9.18 10.28 -4.11
CA ASP A 78 9.86 11.29 -3.31
C ASP A 78 9.76 10.98 -1.80
N ILE A 79 9.05 9.90 -1.43
CA ILE A 79 8.90 9.46 -0.04
C ILE A 79 10.11 8.61 0.36
N VAL A 80 10.82 9.05 1.39
CA VAL A 80 11.97 8.34 1.97
C VAL A 80 11.51 7.57 3.20
N CYS A 81 11.78 6.26 3.25
CA CYS A 81 11.45 5.43 4.41
C CYS A 81 12.71 4.82 5.01
N LYS A 82 12.78 4.83 6.35
CA LYS A 82 13.82 4.18 7.15
C LYS A 82 13.18 3.12 8.05
N THR A 83 13.83 1.97 8.18
CA THR A 83 13.42 0.89 9.08
C THR A 83 14.33 0.89 10.30
N TYR A 84 13.74 0.68 11.47
CA TYR A 84 14.43 0.56 12.75
C TYR A 84 13.99 -0.75 13.40
N ASP A 85 14.93 -1.48 13.99
CA ASP A 85 14.72 -2.74 14.73
C ASP A 85 14.97 -2.49 16.22
#